data_AF-A0A3C0MBG5-F1
#
_entry.id   AF-A0A3C0MBG5-F1
#
_cell.length_a   1.000
_cell.length_b   1.000
_cell.length_c   1.000
_cell.angle_alpha   90.00
_cell.angle_beta   90.00
_cell.angle_gamma   90.00
#
_symmetry.space_group_name_H-M   'P 1'
#
loop_
_entity.id
_entity.type
_entity.pdbx_description
1 polymer ?
#
loop_
_entity_poly.entity_id
_entity_poly.type
_entity_poly.pdbx_seq_one_letter_code
_entity_poly.pdbx_strand_id
1 'polypeptide(L)' 'MPAPFVLSIQSEVVYGHVGQGAARFALQRLGFEVLALPTVLFSNHPGHGGMTGEAIPAGRLRDLLQ' A
#
# COMPACT_ATOMS: atom_id res chain seq x y z
N MET A 1 5.21 -12.43 -22.74
CA MET A 1 5.74 -12.89 -21.44
C MET A 1 4.77 -12.43 -20.36
N PRO A 2 4.51 -13.22 -19.30
CA PRO A 2 3.69 -12.75 -18.19
C PRO A 2 4.33 -11.50 -17.56
N ALA A 3 3.50 -10.62 -17.01
CA ALA A 3 3.97 -9.42 -16.32
C ALA A 3 4.87 -9.81 -15.13
N PRO A 4 5.99 -9.10 -14.89
CA PRO A 4 6.78 -9.30 -13.67
C PRO A 4 5.98 -8.89 -12.44
N PHE A 5 6.09 -9.69 -11.37
CA PHE A 5 5.43 -9.42 -10.09
C PHE A 5 6.24 -8.45 -9.22
N VAL A 6 5.54 -7.57 -8.51
CA VAL A 6 6.11 -6.71 -7.47
C VAL A 6 5.29 -6.85 -6.19
N LEU A 7 5.90 -7.40 -5.13
CA LEU A 7 5.35 -7.32 -3.78
C LEU A 7 5.64 -5.93 -3.20
N SER A 8 4.60 -5.11 -3.08
CA SER A 8 4.70 -3.75 -2.55
C SER A 8 4.22 -3.75 -1.09
N ILE A 9 5.13 -3.47 -0.13
CA ILE A 9 4.81 -3.38 1.30
C ILE A 9 4.99 -1.94 1.76
N GLN A 10 3.88 -1.19 1.83
CA GLN A 10 3.89 0.26 2.07
C GLN A 10 2.60 0.71 2.77
N SER A 11 2.54 1.96 3.22
CA SER A 11 1.32 2.55 3.77
C SER A 11 0.22 2.72 2.72
N GLU A 12 -1.06 2.75 3.16
CA GLU A 12 -2.19 3.11 2.32
C GLU A 12 -3.04 4.19 2.98
N VAL A 13 -3.51 5.14 2.17
CA VAL A 13 -4.38 6.23 2.61
C VAL A 13 -5.59 6.34 1.69
N VAL A 14 -6.74 6.77 2.22
CA VAL A 14 -7.96 7.00 1.42
C VAL A 14 -7.85 8.27 0.59
N TYR A 15 -7.32 9.36 1.17
CA TYR A 15 -7.16 10.66 0.52
C TYR A 15 -5.68 11.03 0.35
N GLY A 16 -5.31 11.38 -0.88
CA GLY A 16 -3.94 11.72 -1.29
C GLY A 16 -3.19 10.56 -1.93
N HIS A 17 -2.00 10.84 -2.44
CA HIS A 17 -1.16 9.86 -3.15
C HIS A 17 0.20 9.73 -2.45
N VAL A 18 0.27 8.82 -1.48
CA VAL A 18 1.49 8.36 -0.79
C VAL A 18 1.45 6.84 -0.65
N GLY A 19 2.60 6.20 -0.40
CA GLY A 19 2.67 4.74 -0.26
C GLY A 19 2.06 4.02 -1.46
N GLN A 20 1.14 3.08 -1.21
CA GLN A 20 0.44 2.34 -2.28
C GLN A 20 -0.30 3.25 -3.25
N GLY A 21 -0.93 4.33 -2.75
CA GLY A 21 -1.64 5.29 -3.60
C GLY A 21 -0.74 5.97 -4.62
N ALA A 22 0.57 6.09 -4.36
CA ALA A 22 1.55 6.60 -5.31
C ALA A 22 2.19 5.49 -6.16
N ALA A 23 2.54 4.35 -5.55
CA ALA A 23 3.33 3.30 -6.20
C ALA A 23 2.49 2.37 -7.08
N ARG A 24 1.33 1.90 -6.60
CA ARG A 24 0.56 0.84 -7.24
C ARG A 24 0.13 1.22 -8.66
N PHE A 25 -0.46 2.41 -8.81
CA PHE A 25 -0.90 2.90 -10.11
C PHE A 25 0.28 3.03 -11.10
N ALA A 26 1.39 3.63 -10.65
CA ALA A 26 2.57 3.82 -11.49
C ALA A 26 3.15 2.48 -11.98
N LEU A 27 3.32 1.51 -11.08
CA LEU A 27 3.83 0.18 -11.40
C LEU A 27 2.88 -0.59 -12.32
N GLN A 28 1.57 -0.58 -12.05
CA GLN A 28 0.59 -1.20 -12.94
C GLN A 28 0.62 -0.58 -14.34
N ARG A 29 0.78 0.74 -14.43
CA ARG A 29 0.87 1.45 -15.72
C ARG A 29 2.13 1.12 -16.51
N LEU A 30 3.19 0.70 -15.82
CA LEU A 30 4.45 0.20 -16.40
C LEU A 30 4.41 -1.30 -16.74
N GLY A 31 3.28 -1.98 -16.49
CA GLY A 31 3.09 -3.38 -16.87
C GLY A 31 3.52 -4.39 -15.81
N PHE A 32 3.69 -3.98 -14.55
CA PHE A 32 3.92 -4.90 -13.43
C PHE A 32 2.61 -5.41 -12.83
N GLU A 33 2.62 -6.67 -12.37
CA GLU A 33 1.57 -7.20 -11.51
C GLU A 33 1.91 -6.87 -10.04
N VAL A 34 1.13 -5.96 -9.44
CA VAL A 34 1.42 -5.45 -8.10
C VAL A 34 0.61 -6.22 -7.05
N LEU A 35 1.32 -6.95 -6.19
CA LEU A 35 0.79 -7.58 -4.99
C LEU A 35 0.94 -6.56 -3.85
N ALA A 36 -0.13 -5.83 -3.55
CA ALA A 36 -0.12 -4.81 -2.51
C ALA A 36 -0.36 -5.42 -1.13
N LEU A 37 0.54 -5.14 -0.18
CA LEU A 37 0.41 -5.49 1.24
C LEU A 37 0.49 -4.19 2.07
N PRO A 38 -0.66 -3.57 2.39
CA PRO A 38 -0.68 -2.32 3.14
C PRO A 38 -0.20 -2.52 4.58
N THR A 39 0.60 -1.61 5.12
CA THR A 39 1.06 -1.66 6.53
C THR A 39 0.19 -0.83 7.48
N VAL A 40 -0.56 0.12 6.94
CA VAL A 40 -1.55 0.95 7.64
C VAL A 40 -2.71 1.23 6.70
N LEU A 41 -3.88 1.50 7.26
CA LEU A 41 -5.00 2.09 6.52
C LEU A 41 -5.44 3.36 7.25
N PHE A 42 -5.07 4.51 6.68
CA PHE A 42 -5.40 5.83 7.23
C PHE A 42 -6.32 6.64 6.31
N SER A 43 -7.00 7.65 6.84
CA SER A 43 -7.82 8.58 6.08
C SER A 43 -6.98 9.41 5.10
N ASN A 44 -5.81 9.86 5.54
CA ASN A 44 -4.92 10.75 4.80
C ASN A 44 -3.52 10.74 5.42
N HIS A 45 -2.57 11.38 4.73
CA HIS A 45 -1.23 11.59 5.28
C HIS A 45 -1.27 12.50 6.54
N PRO A 46 -0.55 12.18 7.64
CA PRO A 46 -0.60 12.95 8.89
C PRO A 46 -0.19 14.42 8.76
N GLY A 47 0.60 14.76 7.73
CA GLY A 47 0.99 16.13 7.41
C GLY A 47 -0.18 17.09 7.13
N HIS A 48 -1.41 16.60 7.00
CA HIS A 48 -2.63 17.42 6.93
C HIS A 48 -3.18 17.86 8.29
N GLY A 49 -2.43 17.69 9.39
CA GLY A 49 -2.82 18.15 10.73
C GLY A 49 -3.62 17.12 11.55
N GLY A 50 -3.72 15.89 11.06
CA GLY A 50 -4.40 14.78 11.73
C GLY A 50 -4.72 13.66 10.75
N MET A 51 -5.06 12.48 11.27
CA MET A 51 -5.54 11.34 10.48
C MET A 51 -6.44 10.45 11.35
N THR A 52 -7.30 9.66 10.71
CA THR A 52 -8.07 8.58 11.33
C THR A 52 -7.66 7.24 10.71
N GLY A 53 -7.59 6.18 11.50
CA GLY A 53 -7.32 4.82 11.02
C GLY A 53 -6.32 4.10 11.91
N GLU A 54 -5.80 2.98 11.42
CA GLU A 54 -4.96 2.07 12.22
C GLU A 54 -3.80 1.45 11.45
N ALA A 55 -2.77 1.05 12.20
CA ALA A 55 -1.70 0.22 11.68
C ALA A 55 -2.15 -1.24 11.63
N ILE A 56 -1.76 -1.96 10.57
CA ILE A 56 -2.04 -3.38 10.45
C ILE A 56 -1.00 -4.15 11.28
N PRO A 57 -1.42 -5.00 12.24
CA PRO A 57 -0.49 -5.73 13.08
C PRO A 57 0.45 -6.62 12.28
N ALA A 58 1.73 -6.66 12.66
CA ALA A 58 2.76 -7.44 11.96
C ALA A 58 2.42 -8.95 11.86
N GLY A 59 1.73 -9.50 12.87
CA GLY A 59 1.24 -10.89 12.83
C GLY A 59 0.28 -11.12 11.66
N ARG A 60 -0.69 -10.21 11.48
CA ARG A 60 -1.64 -10.27 10.35
C ARG A 60 -0.94 -10.16 9.00
N LEU A 61 0.07 -9.30 8.88
CA LEU A 61 0.86 -9.19 7.64
C LEU A 61 1.62 -10.48 7.34
N ARG A 62 2.15 -11.15 8.37
CA ARG A 62 2.83 -12.44 8.22
C ARG A 62 1.86 -13.52 7.75
N ASP A 63 0.66 -13.57 8.31
CA ASP A 63 -0.37 -14.56 7.93
C ASP A 63 -0.77 -14.44 6.46
N LEU A 64 -0.74 -13.23 5.89
CA LEU A 64 -1.04 -12.98 4.47
C LEU A 64 0.10 -13.39 3.51
N LEU A 65 1.29 -13.68 4.03
CA LEU A 65 2.49 -14.04 3.25
C LEU A 65 2.81 -15.54 3.29
N GLN A 66 1.99 -16.35 3.96
CA GLN A 66 2.12 -17.82 4.00
C GLN A 66 1.47 -18.46 2.78
#